data_AF-A0A939EP40-F1
#
_entry.id   AF-A0A939EP40-F1
#
_cell.length_a   1.000
_cell.length_b   1.000
_cell.length_c   1.000
_cell.angle_alpha   90.00
_cell.angle_beta   90.00
_cell.angle_gamma   90.00
#
_symmetry.space_group_name_H-M   'P 1'
#
loop_
_entity.id
_entity.type
_entity.pdbx_description
1 polymer ?
#
loop_
_entity_poly.entity_id
_entity_poly.type
_entity_poly.pdbx_seq_one_letter_code
_entity_poly.pdbx_strand_id
1 'polypeptide(L)'
;MKTHPAETFDCDVLHCDIAPIPTQALAEMVARVCEKFDIPPQACTLLDPSTEVDGYFLCGDYRVLITQSDPLIDKTRFNAAIPAQAPNALLPDATRMVAEANALTSVSVGKGLIGQSMLPDAMQADLGDEFGVISQAEEARFTLSLLAELVMELLKLRPANAVFWCPNSYILSPTTFSQLAEPKDKLALFIRPHLFEVHADKTLDGHSVGVTASGSQWLLGRMVSFRPSIAPEAFMVARLLQFVSFCLLRNQLLPDGDVFGKDANEKIRIHYQNGSGEGPDKIWLELEKSAELGINSVSPPTIVKQYDGTGVMVAQSIDGIDEDSLDPNDPIDAAILDRLSQLRSPEGAKASTTLMQTAPQAASETAPSAHATRPETPAEQPAIMTDVDETPKGEEVEPLRPFGRARPSERMSIEELRRIGQMHQTASLPVKAPNFLQKLAGRFKSGQS
;
A
#
# COMPACT_ATOMS: atom_id res chain seq x y z
N MET A 1 -0.45 5.98 10.93
CA MET A 1 0.01 5.70 9.55
C MET A 1 -0.96 6.33 8.56
N LYS A 2 -0.47 7.08 7.55
CA LYS A 2 -1.30 7.74 6.54
C LYS A 2 -1.88 6.71 5.55
N THR A 3 -3.14 6.89 5.15
CA THR A 3 -3.87 6.02 4.23
C THR A 3 -4.26 6.74 2.95
N HIS A 4 -4.84 6.00 1.99
CA HIS A 4 -5.39 6.61 0.80
C HIS A 4 -6.62 7.42 1.22
N PRO A 5 -6.73 8.69 0.82
CA PRO A 5 -7.80 9.57 1.25
C PRO A 5 -9.17 9.02 0.83
N ALA A 6 -10.09 8.92 1.78
CA ALA A 6 -11.49 8.59 1.51
C ALA A 6 -12.39 9.70 2.06
N GLU A 7 -13.30 10.22 1.25
CA GLU A 7 -14.29 11.21 1.72
C GLU A 7 -15.37 10.55 2.58
N THR A 8 -15.85 9.39 2.15
CA THR A 8 -16.80 8.54 2.85
C THR A 8 -16.47 7.07 2.66
N PHE A 9 -17.00 6.23 3.56
CA PHE A 9 -17.18 4.82 3.31
C PHE A 9 -18.67 4.51 3.25
N ASP A 10 -19.06 3.76 2.23
CA ASP A 10 -20.47 3.51 1.94
C ASP A 10 -20.79 2.01 1.97
N CYS A 11 -22.02 1.67 2.32
CA CYS A 11 -22.55 0.34 2.23
C CYS A 11 -23.99 0.40 1.74
N ASP A 12 -24.32 -0.46 0.80
CA ASP A 12 -25.63 -0.56 0.19
C ASP A 12 -26.32 -1.84 0.63
N VAL A 13 -27.55 -1.72 1.11
CA VAL A 13 -28.39 -2.85 1.51
C VAL A 13 -29.53 -2.98 0.49
N LEU A 14 -29.54 -4.11 -0.22
CA LEU A 14 -30.49 -4.38 -1.31
C LEU A 14 -31.72 -5.12 -0.77
N HIS A 15 -32.91 -4.68 -1.18
CA HIS A 15 -34.20 -5.22 -0.76
C HIS A 15 -35.10 -5.52 -1.96
N CYS A 16 -35.97 -6.55 -1.86
CA CYS A 16 -37.02 -6.80 -2.87
C CYS A 16 -38.10 -5.73 -2.90
N ASP A 17 -38.47 -5.19 -1.74
CA ASP A 17 -39.49 -4.17 -1.53
C ASP A 17 -39.11 -3.29 -0.32
N ILE A 18 -39.61 -2.05 -0.26
CA ILE A 18 -39.37 -1.18 0.88
C ILE A 18 -40.65 -0.47 1.34
N ALA A 19 -40.86 -0.47 2.65
CA ALA A 19 -41.52 0.65 3.33
C ALA A 19 -40.39 1.42 4.02
N PRO A 20 -40.17 2.73 3.84
CA PRO A 20 -39.06 3.44 4.50
C PRO A 20 -39.04 3.21 6.03
N ILE A 21 -37.85 3.13 6.63
CA ILE A 21 -37.73 3.08 8.09
C ILE A 21 -37.95 4.52 8.57
N PRO A 22 -38.86 4.77 9.52
CA PRO A 22 -39.06 6.13 10.01
C PRO A 22 -37.75 6.76 10.50
N THR A 23 -37.50 8.01 10.14
CA THR A 23 -36.22 8.68 10.46
C THR A 23 -35.93 8.72 11.95
N GLN A 24 -36.97 8.79 12.79
CA GLN A 24 -36.84 8.68 14.25
C GLN A 24 -36.27 7.32 14.69
N ALA A 25 -36.71 6.22 14.08
CA ALA A 25 -36.19 4.89 14.38
C ALA A 25 -34.74 4.73 13.90
N LEU A 26 -34.38 5.36 12.77
CA LEU A 26 -32.99 5.48 12.32
C LEU A 26 -32.15 6.28 13.30
N ALA A 27 -32.65 7.41 13.81
CA ALA A 27 -31.96 8.25 14.80
C ALA A 27 -31.64 7.47 16.08
N GLU A 28 -32.62 6.71 16.60
CA GLU A 28 -32.43 5.86 17.76
C GLU A 28 -31.42 4.74 17.51
N MET A 29 -31.45 4.15 16.31
CA MET A 29 -30.47 3.13 15.89
C MET A 29 -29.06 3.71 15.82
N VAL A 30 -28.88 4.85 15.15
CA VAL A 30 -27.59 5.54 15.03
C VAL A 30 -27.04 5.90 16.40
N ALA A 31 -27.84 6.52 17.28
CA ALA A 31 -27.41 6.89 18.63
C ALA A 31 -26.94 5.68 19.46
N ARG A 32 -27.67 4.56 19.41
CA ARG A 32 -27.27 3.31 20.10
C ARG A 32 -25.98 2.72 19.55
N VAL A 33 -25.77 2.79 18.23
CA VAL A 33 -24.53 2.31 17.63
C VAL A 33 -23.38 3.21 18.03
N CYS A 34 -23.54 4.53 17.92
CA CYS A 34 -22.54 5.52 18.31
C CYS A 34 -22.08 5.37 19.77
N GLU A 35 -22.99 5.04 20.68
CA GLU A 35 -22.66 4.78 22.09
C GLU A 35 -21.66 3.60 22.25
N LYS A 36 -21.74 2.57 21.40
CA LYS A 36 -20.76 1.45 21.39
C LYS A 36 -19.36 1.89 20.95
N PHE A 37 -19.24 3.06 20.32
CA PHE A 37 -18.01 3.65 19.79
C PHE A 37 -17.56 4.87 20.60
N ASP A 38 -18.00 4.97 21.86
CA ASP A 38 -17.68 6.07 22.78
C ASP A 38 -18.13 7.46 22.28
N ILE A 39 -19.07 7.51 21.32
CA ILE A 39 -19.73 8.74 20.91
C ILE A 39 -21.00 8.87 21.77
N PRO A 40 -21.09 9.87 22.67
CA PRO A 40 -22.22 10.00 23.55
C PRO A 40 -23.50 10.30 22.74
N PRO A 41 -24.67 9.75 23.11
CA PRO A 41 -25.92 10.00 22.37
C PRO A 41 -26.29 11.47 22.21
N GLN A 42 -25.86 12.34 23.15
CA GLN A 42 -26.10 13.79 23.05
C GLN A 42 -25.27 14.47 21.95
N ALA A 43 -24.20 13.82 21.47
CA ALA A 43 -23.41 14.26 20.32
C ALA A 43 -23.95 13.70 18.99
N CYS A 44 -25.03 12.91 19.01
CA CYS A 44 -25.75 12.45 17.83
C CYS A 44 -26.94 13.36 17.58
N THR A 45 -26.87 14.16 16.51
CA THR A 45 -27.90 15.12 16.13
C THR A 45 -28.42 14.81 14.74
N LEU A 46 -29.75 14.70 14.60
CA LEU A 46 -30.41 14.70 13.31
C LEU A 46 -30.40 16.13 12.76
N LEU A 47 -29.89 16.31 11.54
CA LEU A 47 -29.75 17.62 10.91
C LEU A 47 -30.93 17.93 10.00
N ASP A 48 -31.31 19.20 9.91
CA ASP A 48 -32.09 19.69 8.77
C ASP A 48 -31.18 19.66 7.52
N PRO A 49 -31.60 19.14 6.35
CA PRO A 49 -32.97 18.95 5.87
C PRO A 49 -33.45 17.48 5.89
N SER A 50 -33.15 16.69 6.93
CA SER A 50 -33.53 15.27 6.98
C SER A 50 -35.00 15.03 6.65
N THR A 51 -35.25 13.99 5.85
CA THR A 51 -36.59 13.53 5.44
C THR A 51 -36.77 12.07 5.86
N GLU A 52 -37.93 11.48 5.54
CA GLU A 52 -38.17 10.03 5.71
C GLU A 52 -37.37 9.16 4.73
N VAL A 53 -36.78 9.77 3.70
CA VAL A 53 -35.97 9.10 2.67
C VAL A 53 -34.49 9.30 2.97
N ASP A 54 -34.10 10.50 3.39
CA ASP A 54 -32.71 10.90 3.63
C ASP A 54 -32.53 11.34 5.08
N GLY A 55 -31.90 10.50 5.90
CA GLY A 55 -31.50 10.84 7.26
C GLY A 55 -30.07 11.35 7.31
N TYR A 56 -29.89 12.62 7.71
CA TYR A 56 -28.59 13.24 7.92
C TYR A 56 -28.29 13.32 9.41
N PHE A 57 -27.24 12.65 9.86
CA PHE A 57 -26.85 12.61 11.27
C PHE A 57 -25.43 13.15 11.42
N LEU A 58 -25.23 14.04 12.39
CA LEU A 58 -23.90 14.39 12.90
C LEU A 58 -23.68 13.63 14.20
N CYS A 59 -22.64 12.82 14.28
CA CYS A 59 -22.29 11.96 15.40
C CYS A 59 -20.86 12.26 15.86
N GLY A 60 -20.72 13.20 16.79
CA GLY A 60 -19.40 13.77 17.14
C GLY A 60 -18.75 14.41 15.91
N ASP A 61 -17.57 13.92 15.52
CA ASP A 61 -16.82 14.40 14.36
C ASP A 61 -17.16 13.66 13.06
N TYR A 62 -18.16 12.78 13.06
CA TYR A 62 -18.53 11.96 11.89
C TYR A 62 -19.92 12.31 11.40
N ARG A 63 -20.10 12.39 10.08
CA ARG A 63 -21.41 12.43 9.45
C ARG A 63 -21.84 11.00 9.09
N VAL A 64 -23.10 10.70 9.32
CA VAL A 64 -23.77 9.49 8.85
C VAL A 64 -24.93 9.92 7.97
N LEU A 65 -24.97 9.42 6.74
CA LEU A 65 -26.09 9.61 5.81
C LEU A 65 -26.75 8.24 5.57
N ILE A 66 -28.06 8.18 5.78
CA ILE A 66 -28.87 7.00 5.45
C ILE A 66 -29.91 7.41 4.42
N THR A 67 -29.80 6.88 3.21
CA THR A 67 -30.71 7.17 2.09
C THR A 67 -31.49 5.91 1.72
N GLN A 68 -32.82 6.02 1.62
CA GLN A 68 -33.73 4.92 1.31
C GLN A 68 -34.42 5.17 -0.03
N SER A 69 -34.06 4.42 -1.07
CA SER A 69 -34.55 4.63 -2.43
C SER A 69 -35.42 3.47 -2.92
N ASP A 70 -36.57 3.80 -3.51
CA ASP A 70 -37.46 2.90 -4.25
C ASP A 70 -38.16 3.68 -5.38
N PRO A 71 -38.04 3.26 -6.65
CA PRO A 71 -37.34 2.05 -7.12
C PRO A 71 -35.81 2.21 -7.17
N LEU A 72 -35.11 1.09 -7.13
CA LEU A 72 -33.68 0.97 -7.43
C LEU A 72 -33.49 1.13 -8.95
N ILE A 73 -33.07 2.33 -9.36
CA ILE A 73 -32.95 2.70 -10.78
C ILE A 73 -31.67 2.13 -11.41
N ASP A 74 -30.52 2.26 -10.75
CA ASP A 74 -29.22 1.84 -11.29
C ASP A 74 -28.68 0.60 -10.57
N LYS A 75 -28.40 -0.45 -11.35
CA LYS A 75 -27.79 -1.70 -10.88
C LYS A 75 -26.39 -1.93 -11.46
N THR A 76 -25.86 -0.98 -12.23
CA THR A 76 -24.61 -1.14 -13.00
C THR A 76 -23.43 -1.49 -12.11
N ARG A 77 -23.26 -0.79 -10.98
CA ARG A 77 -22.17 -1.06 -10.02
C ARG A 77 -22.23 -2.45 -9.39
N PHE A 78 -23.43 -2.96 -9.10
CA PHE A 78 -23.60 -4.29 -8.52
C PHE A 78 -23.30 -5.38 -9.56
N ASN A 79 -23.77 -5.18 -10.80
CA ASN A 79 -23.50 -6.07 -11.92
C ASN A 79 -22.01 -6.13 -12.28
N ALA A 80 -21.28 -5.02 -12.15
CA ALA A 80 -19.83 -5.00 -12.33
C ALA A 80 -19.07 -5.73 -11.20
N ALA A 81 -19.63 -5.75 -9.98
CA ALA A 81 -19.01 -6.41 -8.84
C ALA A 81 -19.13 -7.94 -8.88
N ILE A 82 -20.24 -8.47 -9.40
CA ILE A 82 -20.51 -9.93 -9.41
C ILE A 82 -19.39 -10.74 -10.11
N PRO A 83 -18.96 -10.44 -11.36
CA PRO A 83 -17.90 -11.19 -12.02
C PRO A 83 -16.53 -11.05 -11.34
N ALA A 84 -16.31 -9.94 -10.62
CA ALA A 84 -15.07 -9.67 -9.92
C ALA A 84 -14.94 -10.47 -8.62
N GLN A 85 -15.99 -11.15 -8.16
CA GLN A 85 -15.92 -12.10 -7.06
C GLN A 85 -15.52 -13.46 -7.60
N ALA A 86 -14.62 -14.15 -6.89
CA ALA A 86 -14.32 -15.55 -7.21
C ALA A 86 -15.67 -16.31 -7.31
N PRO A 87 -16.01 -16.84 -8.49
CA PRO A 87 -17.38 -17.21 -8.78
C PRO A 87 -17.85 -18.31 -7.81
N ASN A 88 -18.95 -18.03 -7.09
CA ASN A 88 -19.81 -18.96 -6.35
C ASN A 88 -19.44 -19.34 -4.90
N ALA A 89 -18.33 -18.89 -4.31
CA ALA A 89 -17.97 -19.34 -2.94
C ALA A 89 -18.74 -18.64 -1.81
N LEU A 90 -19.02 -17.34 -1.94
CA LEU A 90 -19.51 -16.51 -0.82
C LEU A 90 -20.97 -16.07 -0.94
N LEU A 91 -21.48 -15.99 -2.16
CA LEU A 91 -22.88 -15.68 -2.46
C LEU A 91 -23.36 -16.48 -3.68
N PRO A 92 -23.78 -17.74 -3.49
CA PRO A 92 -24.48 -18.47 -4.53
C PRO A 92 -25.70 -17.64 -4.98
N ASP A 93 -25.91 -17.50 -6.29
CA ASP A 93 -26.99 -16.73 -6.89
C ASP A 93 -26.92 -15.19 -6.72
N ALA A 94 -25.73 -14.59 -6.51
CA ALA A 94 -25.56 -13.14 -6.43
C ALA A 94 -26.27 -12.38 -7.57
N THR A 95 -26.18 -12.89 -8.80
CA THR A 95 -26.89 -12.35 -9.97
C THR A 95 -28.40 -12.32 -9.79
N ARG A 96 -29.00 -13.39 -9.25
CA ARG A 96 -30.45 -13.45 -9.00
C ARG A 96 -30.85 -12.45 -7.91
N MET A 97 -30.10 -12.40 -6.81
CA MET A 97 -30.41 -11.50 -5.69
C MET A 97 -30.38 -10.02 -6.10
N VAL A 98 -29.39 -9.61 -6.91
CA VAL A 98 -29.32 -8.25 -7.46
C VAL A 98 -30.45 -8.00 -8.47
N ALA A 99 -30.81 -8.99 -9.29
CA ALA A 99 -31.91 -8.88 -10.23
C ALA A 99 -33.25 -8.69 -9.52
N GLU A 100 -33.49 -9.41 -8.42
CA GLU A 100 -34.73 -9.36 -7.61
C GLU A 100 -34.85 -8.12 -6.71
N ALA A 101 -33.75 -7.42 -6.43
CA ALA A 101 -33.78 -6.21 -5.62
C ALA A 101 -34.48 -5.05 -6.35
N ASN A 102 -35.49 -4.43 -5.73
CA ASN A 102 -36.16 -3.24 -6.28
C ASN A 102 -35.99 -2.01 -5.41
N ALA A 103 -35.37 -2.13 -4.23
CA ALA A 103 -35.12 -1.00 -3.35
C ALA A 103 -33.73 -1.09 -2.72
N LEU A 104 -33.25 0.04 -2.22
CA LEU A 104 -31.90 0.23 -1.69
C LEU A 104 -31.94 1.08 -0.43
N THR A 105 -31.25 0.66 0.63
CA THR A 105 -30.85 1.54 1.72
C THR A 105 -29.34 1.73 1.66
N SER A 106 -28.87 2.94 1.39
CA SER A 106 -27.44 3.30 1.39
C SER A 106 -27.07 3.93 2.72
N VAL A 107 -26.00 3.46 3.34
CA VAL A 107 -25.42 4.01 4.57
C VAL A 107 -24.04 4.52 4.23
N SER A 108 -23.79 5.80 4.46
CA SER A 108 -22.52 6.48 4.21
C SER A 108 -22.00 7.09 5.50
N VAL A 109 -20.71 6.89 5.79
CA VAL A 109 -20.04 7.49 6.95
C VAL A 109 -18.82 8.28 6.48
N GLY A 110 -18.76 9.55 6.86
CA GLY A 110 -17.66 10.46 6.51
C GLY A 110 -17.19 11.30 7.70
N LYS A 111 -16.06 11.99 7.52
CA LYS A 111 -15.50 12.89 8.55
C LYS A 111 -16.02 14.31 8.40
N GLY A 112 -16.46 14.91 9.50
CA GLY A 112 -16.94 16.28 9.56
C GLY A 112 -18.31 16.47 8.93
N LEU A 113 -18.83 17.69 9.06
CA LEU A 113 -20.19 18.04 8.63
C LEU A 113 -20.37 18.03 7.11
N ILE A 114 -19.37 18.52 6.38
CA ILE A 114 -19.41 18.70 4.93
C ILE A 114 -18.22 17.96 4.32
N GLY A 115 -18.49 17.17 3.28
CA GLY A 115 -17.46 16.49 2.51
C GLY A 115 -16.65 17.48 1.66
N GLN A 116 -15.39 17.16 1.38
CA GLN A 116 -14.53 18.03 0.59
C GLN A 116 -15.11 18.32 -0.80
N SER A 117 -15.76 17.34 -1.43
CA SER A 117 -16.35 17.48 -2.77
C SER A 117 -17.51 18.49 -2.83
N MET A 118 -18.10 18.82 -1.67
CA MET A 118 -19.21 19.77 -1.57
C MET A 118 -18.74 21.20 -1.32
N LEU A 119 -17.45 21.41 -1.06
CA LEU A 119 -16.89 22.74 -0.85
C LEU A 119 -16.56 23.41 -2.19
N PRO A 120 -16.77 24.73 -2.35
CA PRO A 120 -16.28 25.45 -3.52
C PRO A 120 -14.76 25.39 -3.61
N ASP A 121 -14.20 25.32 -4.83
CA ASP A 121 -12.75 25.20 -5.08
C ASP A 121 -11.90 26.21 -4.29
N ALA A 122 -12.38 27.44 -4.15
CA ALA A 122 -11.70 28.48 -3.37
C ALA A 122 -11.57 28.13 -1.87
N MET A 123 -12.60 27.52 -1.28
CA MET A 123 -12.55 27.05 0.11
C MET A 123 -11.74 25.77 0.26
N GLN A 124 -11.72 24.91 -0.76
CA GLN A 124 -10.87 23.71 -0.75
C GLN A 124 -9.38 24.10 -0.71
N ALA A 125 -8.98 25.10 -1.51
CA ALA A 125 -7.60 25.60 -1.51
C ALA A 125 -7.16 26.18 -0.15
N ASP A 126 -8.07 26.83 0.57
CA ASP A 126 -7.80 27.45 1.88
C ASP A 126 -7.78 26.43 3.04
N LEU A 127 -8.63 25.40 2.98
CA LEU A 127 -8.75 24.37 4.04
C LEU A 127 -7.75 23.21 3.86
N GLY A 128 -7.23 23.03 2.65
CA GLY A 128 -6.25 22.02 2.28
C GLY A 128 -6.86 20.64 1.99
N ASP A 129 -6.08 19.80 1.32
CA ASP A 129 -6.52 18.52 0.74
C ASP A 129 -6.90 17.43 1.77
N GLU A 130 -6.66 17.68 3.06
CA GLU A 130 -6.96 16.73 4.14
C GLU A 130 -8.24 17.09 4.94
N PHE A 131 -8.88 18.23 4.64
CA PHE A 131 -10.07 18.66 5.34
C PHE A 131 -11.29 17.79 4.99
N GLY A 132 -11.96 17.23 6.00
CA GLY A 132 -13.16 16.41 5.81
C GLY A 132 -12.92 15.04 5.18
N VAL A 133 -11.64 14.62 5.09
CA VAL A 133 -11.21 13.36 4.49
C VAL A 133 -10.63 12.43 5.54
N ILE A 134 -10.92 11.14 5.40
CA ILE A 134 -10.37 10.05 6.21
C ILE A 134 -9.03 9.64 5.58
N SER A 135 -7.94 9.96 6.26
CA SER A 135 -6.57 9.77 5.73
C SER A 135 -5.61 9.09 6.71
N GLN A 136 -6.11 8.62 7.85
CA GLN A 136 -5.31 7.89 8.85
C GLN A 136 -5.87 6.48 9.08
N ALA A 137 -4.97 5.52 9.32
CA ALA A 137 -5.36 4.11 9.47
C ALA A 137 -6.30 3.85 10.65
N GLU A 138 -6.09 4.54 11.78
CA GLU A 138 -6.95 4.42 12.97
C GLU A 138 -8.35 4.99 12.70
N GLU A 139 -8.41 6.15 12.05
CA GLU A 139 -9.65 6.80 11.63
C GLU A 139 -10.41 5.94 10.61
N ALA A 140 -9.73 5.41 9.59
CA ALA A 140 -10.34 4.54 8.60
C ALA A 140 -10.91 3.26 9.24
N ARG A 141 -10.17 2.64 10.16
CA ARG A 141 -10.65 1.47 10.91
C ARG A 141 -11.84 1.78 11.78
N PHE A 142 -11.85 2.95 12.44
CA PHE A 142 -12.97 3.43 13.23
C PHE A 142 -14.21 3.59 12.33
N THR A 143 -14.10 4.36 11.25
CA THR A 143 -15.20 4.64 10.33
C THR A 143 -15.76 3.37 9.67
N LEU A 144 -14.90 2.49 9.17
CA LEU A 144 -15.32 1.20 8.60
C LEU A 144 -16.02 0.31 9.64
N SER A 145 -15.56 0.34 10.90
CA SER A 145 -16.19 -0.40 11.99
C SER A 145 -17.55 0.17 12.38
N LEU A 146 -17.67 1.50 12.43
CA LEU A 146 -18.92 2.20 12.68
C LEU A 146 -19.95 1.90 11.58
N LEU A 147 -19.53 1.99 10.31
CA LEU A 147 -20.36 1.64 9.16
C LEU A 147 -20.85 0.18 9.22
N ALA A 148 -19.95 -0.77 9.51
CA ALA A 148 -20.33 -2.18 9.63
C ALA A 148 -21.38 -2.41 10.73
N GLU A 149 -21.23 -1.75 11.89
CA GLU A 149 -22.17 -1.89 13.00
C GLU A 149 -23.53 -1.23 12.72
N LEU A 150 -23.54 -0.09 12.01
CA LEU A 150 -24.78 0.56 11.53
C LEU A 150 -25.56 -0.37 10.59
N VAL A 151 -24.86 -0.98 9.63
CA VAL A 151 -25.47 -1.95 8.70
C VAL A 151 -25.98 -3.18 9.45
N MET A 152 -25.24 -3.66 10.45
CA MET A 152 -25.68 -4.77 11.30
C MET A 152 -26.99 -4.48 12.03
N GLU A 153 -27.16 -3.29 12.62
CA GLU A 153 -28.42 -2.92 13.25
C GLU A 153 -29.53 -2.69 12.20
N LEU A 154 -29.21 -2.14 11.04
CA LEU A 154 -30.15 -1.98 9.92
C LEU A 154 -30.72 -3.32 9.46
N LEU A 155 -29.88 -4.36 9.34
CA LEU A 155 -30.29 -5.72 8.96
C LEU A 155 -31.23 -6.39 9.99
N LYS A 156 -31.22 -5.94 11.26
CA LYS A 156 -32.18 -6.40 12.28
C LYS A 156 -33.54 -5.73 12.14
N LEU A 157 -33.57 -4.49 11.65
CA LEU A 157 -34.80 -3.74 11.42
C LEU A 157 -35.51 -4.19 10.15
N ARG A 158 -34.75 -4.68 9.15
CA ARG A 158 -35.32 -5.05 7.85
C ARG A 158 -34.56 -6.20 7.20
N PRO A 159 -35.28 -7.22 6.66
CA PRO A 159 -34.65 -8.23 5.82
C PRO A 159 -34.04 -7.62 4.56
N ALA A 160 -32.87 -8.13 4.18
CA ALA A 160 -32.18 -7.75 2.97
C ALA A 160 -31.92 -8.98 2.11
N ASN A 161 -31.81 -8.76 0.80
CA ASN A 161 -31.44 -9.80 -0.16
C ASN A 161 -29.91 -9.93 -0.23
N ALA A 162 -29.22 -8.79 -0.27
CA ALA A 162 -27.77 -8.72 -0.36
C ALA A 162 -27.24 -7.42 0.26
N VAL A 163 -25.97 -7.44 0.64
CA VAL A 163 -25.23 -6.28 1.16
C VAL A 163 -24.06 -6.03 0.23
N PHE A 164 -23.96 -4.83 -0.32
CA PHE A 164 -22.85 -4.39 -1.14
C PHE A 164 -21.95 -3.42 -0.35
N TRP A 165 -20.81 -3.94 0.05
CA TRP A 165 -19.74 -3.23 0.74
C TRP A 165 -18.86 -2.48 -0.26
N CYS A 166 -19.13 -1.18 -0.44
CA CYS A 166 -18.49 -0.34 -1.44
C CYS A 166 -16.96 -0.25 -1.32
N PRO A 167 -16.32 -0.22 -0.13
CA PRO A 167 -14.87 0.02 0.00
C PRO A 167 -13.97 -0.94 -0.79
N ASN A 168 -14.45 -2.16 -1.06
CA ASN A 168 -13.73 -3.14 -1.87
C ASN A 168 -14.63 -3.88 -2.88
N SER A 169 -15.83 -3.35 -3.13
CA SER A 169 -16.86 -3.92 -4.01
C SER A 169 -17.26 -5.36 -3.64
N TYR A 170 -17.42 -5.65 -2.34
CA TYR A 170 -17.94 -6.95 -1.88
C TYR A 170 -19.47 -6.97 -1.94
N ILE A 171 -20.09 -7.81 -2.77
CA ILE A 171 -21.47 -8.26 -2.56
C ILE A 171 -21.52 -9.52 -1.68
N LEU A 172 -22.32 -9.51 -0.63
CA LEU A 172 -22.42 -10.56 0.39
C LEU A 172 -23.88 -10.86 0.72
N SER A 173 -24.15 -12.08 1.21
CA SER A 173 -25.44 -12.33 1.88
C SER A 173 -25.48 -11.57 3.20
N PRO A 174 -26.66 -11.22 3.74
CA PRO A 174 -26.77 -10.60 5.07
C PRO A 174 -26.11 -11.45 6.17
N THR A 175 -26.23 -12.78 6.08
CA THR A 175 -25.61 -13.72 7.02
C THR A 175 -24.09 -13.69 6.93
N THR A 176 -23.53 -13.74 5.72
CA THR A 176 -22.07 -13.68 5.50
C THR A 176 -21.51 -12.33 5.96
N PHE A 177 -22.20 -11.23 5.62
CA PHE A 177 -21.85 -9.89 6.11
C PHE A 177 -21.82 -9.86 7.64
N SER A 178 -22.85 -10.41 8.28
CA SER A 178 -22.95 -10.42 9.74
C SER A 178 -21.82 -11.18 10.42
N GLN A 179 -21.38 -12.29 9.83
CA GLN A 179 -20.23 -13.06 10.32
C GLN A 179 -18.93 -12.27 10.17
N LEU A 180 -18.70 -11.65 9.00
CA LEU A 180 -17.48 -10.88 8.74
C LEU A 180 -17.42 -9.54 9.49
N ALA A 181 -18.57 -8.98 9.88
CA ALA A 181 -18.65 -7.78 10.69
C ALA A 181 -18.26 -8.01 12.16
N GLU A 182 -18.17 -9.26 12.63
CA GLU A 182 -17.73 -9.58 13.99
C GLU A 182 -16.28 -9.12 14.25
N PRO A 183 -15.93 -8.61 15.44
CA PRO A 183 -14.61 -8.06 15.75
C PRO A 183 -13.41 -8.94 15.37
N LYS A 184 -13.56 -10.27 15.49
CA LYS A 184 -12.51 -11.24 15.16
C LYS A 184 -12.22 -11.36 13.65
N ASP A 185 -13.22 -11.08 12.80
CA ASP A 185 -13.18 -11.31 11.36
C ASP A 185 -13.25 -10.01 10.53
N LYS A 186 -13.38 -8.83 11.17
CA LYS A 186 -13.52 -7.51 10.50
C LYS A 186 -12.50 -7.24 9.39
N LEU A 187 -11.28 -7.74 9.53
CA LEU A 187 -10.26 -7.55 8.49
C LEU A 187 -10.66 -8.21 7.17
N ALA A 188 -11.34 -9.36 7.22
CA ALA A 188 -11.85 -10.07 6.05
C ALA A 188 -13.09 -9.40 5.42
N LEU A 189 -13.76 -8.50 6.15
CA LEU A 189 -14.76 -7.59 5.57
C LEU A 189 -14.08 -6.41 4.86
N PHE A 190 -13.08 -5.81 5.50
CA PHE A 190 -12.41 -4.61 5.00
C PHE A 190 -11.51 -4.89 3.79
N ILE A 191 -10.98 -6.11 3.69
CA ILE A 191 -10.09 -6.53 2.62
C ILE A 191 -10.74 -7.67 1.86
N ARG A 192 -10.86 -7.52 0.54
CA ARG A 192 -11.31 -8.55 -0.38
C ARG A 192 -10.14 -9.05 -1.23
N PRO A 193 -9.55 -10.21 -0.90
CA PRO A 193 -8.61 -10.89 -1.78
C PRO A 193 -9.32 -11.35 -3.05
N HIS A 194 -8.75 -11.09 -4.22
CA HIS A 194 -9.21 -11.66 -5.48
C HIS A 194 -8.04 -11.98 -6.39
N LEU A 195 -8.21 -13.01 -7.20
CA LEU A 195 -7.19 -13.47 -8.13
C LEU A 195 -7.15 -12.56 -9.35
N PHE A 196 -5.96 -12.40 -9.91
CA PHE A 196 -5.80 -11.85 -11.24
C PHE A 196 -4.74 -12.65 -12.00
N GLU A 197 -4.98 -12.86 -13.29
CA GLU A 197 -4.01 -13.48 -14.18
C GLU A 197 -3.29 -12.40 -14.97
N VAL A 198 -1.97 -12.51 -15.06
CA VAL A 198 -1.20 -11.70 -16.01
C VAL A 198 -0.97 -12.56 -17.23
N HIS A 199 -1.66 -12.26 -18.34
CA HIS A 199 -1.47 -12.91 -19.64
C HIS A 199 -0.11 -12.57 -20.31
N ALA A 200 0.85 -12.07 -19.53
CA ALA A 200 2.09 -11.49 -20.00
C ALA A 200 3.28 -12.00 -19.19
N ASP A 201 3.51 -13.32 -19.22
CA ASP A 201 4.86 -13.81 -19.41
C ASP A 201 4.85 -15.27 -19.89
N LYS A 202 5.24 -15.47 -21.16
CA LYS A 202 5.40 -16.79 -21.79
C LYS A 202 6.59 -17.58 -21.24
N THR A 203 7.14 -17.18 -20.10
CA THR A 203 8.40 -17.67 -19.53
C THR A 203 8.18 -18.58 -18.31
N LEU A 204 6.98 -18.55 -17.71
CA LEU A 204 6.58 -19.52 -16.69
C LEU A 204 5.71 -20.59 -17.37
N ASP A 205 6.28 -21.77 -17.58
CA ASP A 205 5.54 -22.98 -17.96
C ASP A 205 4.62 -23.39 -16.80
N GLY A 206 3.47 -22.73 -16.69
CA GLY A 206 2.46 -22.97 -15.66
C GLY A 206 1.50 -21.78 -15.51
N HIS A 207 0.24 -22.06 -15.15
CA HIS A 207 -0.73 -21.03 -14.79
C HIS A 207 -0.24 -20.32 -13.51
N SER A 208 0.37 -19.14 -13.65
CA SER A 208 0.74 -18.30 -12.52
C SER A 208 -0.39 -17.31 -12.25
N VAL A 209 -0.85 -17.27 -11.00
CA VAL A 209 -1.93 -16.39 -10.57
C VAL A 209 -1.41 -15.44 -9.50
N GLY A 210 -1.80 -14.16 -9.59
CA GLY A 210 -1.55 -13.18 -8.55
C GLY A 210 -2.77 -12.99 -7.67
N VAL A 211 -2.58 -12.38 -6.50
CA VAL A 211 -3.68 -12.05 -5.57
C VAL A 211 -3.63 -10.57 -5.23
N THR A 212 -4.74 -9.86 -5.33
CA THR A 212 -4.83 -8.45 -4.92
C THR A 212 -5.80 -8.30 -3.74
N ALA A 213 -5.42 -7.50 -2.75
CA ALA A 213 -6.25 -7.13 -1.62
C ALA A 213 -6.94 -5.78 -1.84
N SER A 214 -8.12 -5.81 -2.46
CA SER A 214 -8.96 -4.61 -2.56
C SER A 214 -9.38 -4.17 -1.16
N GLY A 215 -9.20 -2.88 -0.86
CA GLY A 215 -9.52 -2.28 0.44
C GLY A 215 -8.31 -2.08 1.35
N SER A 216 -7.16 -2.70 1.06
CA SER A 216 -5.95 -2.47 1.88
C SER A 216 -5.45 -1.03 1.78
N GLN A 217 -5.75 -0.30 0.70
CA GLN A 217 -5.38 1.10 0.54
C GLN A 217 -6.01 2.02 1.60
N TRP A 218 -7.19 1.67 2.10
CA TRP A 218 -7.88 2.38 3.18
C TRP A 218 -7.23 2.15 4.54
N LEU A 219 -6.44 1.09 4.66
CA LEU A 219 -5.83 0.66 5.92
C LEU A 219 -4.33 0.97 5.97
N LEU A 220 -3.64 0.87 4.84
CA LEU A 220 -2.18 0.98 4.72
C LEU A 220 -1.71 2.14 3.83
N GLY A 221 -2.63 2.82 3.14
CA GLY A 221 -2.28 3.82 2.13
C GLY A 221 -1.88 3.25 0.77
N ARG A 222 -1.74 1.93 0.68
CA ARG A 222 -1.34 1.23 -0.55
C ARG A 222 -2.18 -0.01 -0.77
N MET A 223 -2.49 -0.29 -2.03
CA MET A 223 -3.09 -1.56 -2.42
C MET A 223 -2.01 -2.65 -2.39
N VAL A 224 -2.23 -3.71 -1.63
CA VAL A 224 -1.28 -4.82 -1.48
C VAL A 224 -1.64 -5.91 -2.48
N SER A 225 -0.66 -6.36 -3.24
CA SER A 225 -0.81 -7.43 -4.22
C SER A 225 0.34 -8.42 -4.12
N PHE A 226 0.03 -9.71 -4.18
CA PHE A 226 1.00 -10.78 -4.39
C PHE A 226 1.26 -10.92 -5.89
N ARG A 227 2.54 -10.90 -6.30
CA ARG A 227 2.92 -11.10 -7.69
C ARG A 227 2.50 -12.48 -8.18
N PRO A 228 2.19 -12.65 -9.47
CA PRO A 228 1.91 -13.97 -10.03
C PRO A 228 2.99 -14.97 -9.64
N SER A 229 2.56 -16.08 -9.03
CA SER A 229 3.45 -17.11 -8.51
C SER A 229 2.84 -18.49 -8.74
N ILE A 230 3.67 -19.52 -8.65
CA ILE A 230 3.25 -20.92 -8.62
C ILE A 230 2.75 -21.38 -7.24
N ALA A 231 2.86 -20.49 -6.23
CA ALA A 231 2.39 -20.79 -4.88
C ALA A 231 0.87 -21.03 -4.86
N PRO A 232 0.36 -21.90 -3.97
CA PRO A 232 -1.09 -22.09 -3.82
C PRO A 232 -1.81 -20.78 -3.49
N GLU A 233 -3.00 -20.58 -4.06
CA GLU A 233 -3.82 -19.37 -3.82
C GLU A 233 -4.05 -19.11 -2.33
N ALA A 234 -4.39 -20.16 -1.58
CA ALA A 234 -4.61 -20.07 -0.13
C ALA A 234 -3.37 -19.57 0.62
N PHE A 235 -2.17 -19.95 0.17
CA PHE A 235 -0.91 -19.45 0.75
C PHE A 235 -0.75 -17.95 0.48
N MET A 236 -0.95 -17.52 -0.77
CA MET A 236 -0.82 -16.11 -1.15
C MET A 236 -1.82 -15.22 -0.42
N VAL A 237 -3.09 -15.64 -0.34
CA VAL A 237 -4.13 -14.94 0.41
C VAL A 237 -3.76 -14.83 1.90
N ALA A 238 -3.33 -15.93 2.51
CA ALA A 238 -2.96 -15.95 3.93
C ALA A 238 -1.80 -15.00 4.22
N ARG A 239 -0.73 -15.02 3.40
CA ARG A 239 0.44 -14.15 3.59
C ARG A 239 0.14 -12.69 3.34
N LEU A 240 -0.71 -12.40 2.36
CA LEU A 240 -1.16 -11.05 2.08
C LEU A 240 -1.95 -10.47 3.26
N LEU A 241 -2.90 -11.23 3.85
CA LEU A 241 -3.67 -10.78 5.02
C LEU A 241 -2.79 -10.66 6.28
N GLN A 242 -1.82 -11.57 6.45
CA GLN A 242 -0.84 -11.50 7.54
C GLN A 242 0.06 -10.28 7.42
N PHE A 243 0.52 -9.94 6.22
CA PHE A 243 1.30 -8.73 5.97
C PHE A 243 0.50 -7.48 6.35
N VAL A 244 -0.76 -7.37 5.93
CA VAL A 244 -1.60 -6.22 6.27
C VAL A 244 -1.84 -6.14 7.78
N SER A 245 -2.17 -7.27 8.41
CA SER A 245 -2.35 -7.36 9.87
C SER A 245 -1.10 -6.91 10.62
N PHE A 246 0.08 -7.35 10.17
CA PHE A 246 1.35 -7.03 10.80
C PHE A 246 1.69 -5.54 10.70
N CYS A 247 1.48 -4.93 9.53
CA CYS A 247 1.68 -3.49 9.35
C CYS A 247 0.70 -2.66 10.20
N LEU A 248 -0.55 -3.09 10.33
CA LEU A 248 -1.54 -2.44 11.18
C LEU A 248 -1.19 -2.55 12.66
N LEU A 249 -0.76 -3.73 13.11
CA LEU A 249 -0.33 -3.99 14.49
C LEU A 249 0.84 -3.07 14.89
N ARG A 250 1.79 -2.86 13.97
CA ARG A 250 2.94 -1.99 14.18
C ARG A 250 2.69 -0.50 13.89
N ASN A 251 1.52 -0.16 13.34
CA ASN A 251 1.21 1.17 12.79
C ASN A 251 2.32 1.69 11.84
N GLN A 252 2.96 0.79 11.09
CA GLN A 252 4.13 1.08 10.26
C GLN A 252 4.22 0.10 9.08
N LEU A 253 4.53 0.62 7.89
CA LEU A 253 4.85 -0.21 6.73
C LEU A 253 6.30 -0.71 6.80
N LEU A 254 6.52 -1.92 6.30
CA LEU A 254 7.86 -2.43 6.07
C LEU A 254 8.52 -1.70 4.89
N PRO A 255 9.80 -1.30 4.98
CA PRO A 255 10.54 -0.64 3.90
C PRO A 255 10.51 -1.37 2.55
N ASP A 256 10.69 -0.63 1.47
CA ASP A 256 10.93 -1.22 0.14
C ASP A 256 12.22 -2.06 0.13
N GLY A 257 12.16 -3.23 -0.51
CA GLY A 257 13.27 -4.18 -0.58
C GLY A 257 13.45 -5.06 0.67
N ASP A 258 12.77 -4.78 1.78
CA ASP A 258 12.74 -5.66 2.96
C ASP A 258 12.01 -6.97 2.65
N VAL A 259 12.19 -7.93 3.56
CA VAL A 259 11.62 -9.28 3.44
C VAL A 259 10.66 -9.54 4.59
N PHE A 260 9.51 -10.12 4.27
CA PHE A 260 8.49 -10.59 5.20
C PHE A 260 8.39 -12.12 5.09
N GLY A 261 8.06 -12.78 6.20
CA GLY A 261 7.86 -14.23 6.21
C GLY A 261 7.46 -14.73 7.59
N LYS A 262 6.89 -15.92 7.62
CA LYS A 262 6.52 -16.61 8.87
C LYS A 262 7.76 -16.94 9.72
N ASP A 263 8.85 -17.33 9.08
CA ASP A 263 10.14 -17.68 9.71
C ASP A 263 11.30 -17.49 8.72
N ALA A 264 12.53 -17.83 9.12
CA ALA A 264 13.73 -17.65 8.29
C ALA A 264 13.75 -18.50 7.00
N ASN A 265 12.90 -19.52 6.90
CA ASN A 265 12.77 -20.36 5.72
C ASN A 265 11.76 -19.82 4.70
N GLU A 266 11.10 -18.72 5.01
CA GLU A 266 10.16 -18.05 4.13
C GLU A 266 10.59 -16.60 3.89
N LYS A 267 10.80 -16.24 2.63
CA LYS A 267 11.21 -14.90 2.22
C LYS A 267 10.27 -14.37 1.14
N ILE A 268 9.51 -13.35 1.50
CA ILE A 268 8.61 -12.61 0.61
C ILE A 268 9.15 -11.18 0.54
N ARG A 269 9.74 -10.80 -0.60
CA ARG A 269 10.29 -9.46 -0.80
C ARG A 269 9.18 -8.45 -1.06
N ILE A 270 9.38 -7.25 -0.54
CA ILE A 270 8.44 -6.14 -0.63
C ILE A 270 8.94 -5.18 -1.71
N HIS A 271 8.04 -4.82 -2.63
CA HIS A 271 8.32 -3.89 -3.71
C HIS A 271 7.27 -2.78 -3.78
N TYR A 272 7.70 -1.54 -3.67
CA TYR A 272 6.85 -0.37 -3.76
C TYR A 272 6.70 0.02 -5.22
N GLN A 273 5.46 0.27 -5.65
CA GLN A 273 5.17 0.85 -6.94
C GLN A 273 4.27 2.06 -6.73
N ASN A 274 4.72 3.22 -7.20
CA ASN A 274 3.86 4.39 -7.22
C ASN A 274 2.77 4.21 -8.27
N GLY A 275 1.55 4.65 -7.97
CA GLY A 275 0.44 4.64 -8.91
C GLY A 275 0.75 5.48 -10.14
N SER A 276 0.30 5.02 -11.32
CA SER A 276 0.29 5.84 -12.53
C SER A 276 -1.08 6.52 -12.64
N GLY A 277 -1.17 7.81 -12.29
CA GLY A 277 -2.42 8.58 -12.37
C GLY A 277 -3.27 8.52 -11.09
N GLU A 278 -4.59 8.32 -11.24
CA GLU A 278 -5.60 8.39 -10.15
C GLU A 278 -5.69 7.12 -9.27
N GLY A 279 -4.97 6.04 -9.59
CA GLY A 279 -5.01 4.80 -8.82
C GLY A 279 -4.16 4.82 -7.54
N PRO A 280 -4.48 4.02 -6.52
CA PRO A 280 -3.67 3.96 -5.30
C PRO A 280 -2.29 3.39 -5.60
N ASP A 281 -1.30 3.91 -4.88
CA ASP A 281 0.02 3.32 -4.76
C ASP A 281 -0.08 1.83 -4.38
N LYS A 282 0.90 1.03 -4.83
CA LYS A 282 0.89 -0.43 -4.63
C LYS A 282 2.08 -0.92 -3.83
N ILE A 283 1.87 -2.00 -3.08
CA ILE A 283 2.90 -2.85 -2.50
C ILE A 283 2.79 -4.22 -3.14
N TRP A 284 3.85 -4.65 -3.79
CA TRP A 284 4.00 -5.97 -4.36
C TRP A 284 4.73 -6.89 -3.39
N LEU A 285 4.16 -8.07 -3.15
CA LEU A 285 4.77 -9.15 -2.42
C LEU A 285 5.28 -10.19 -3.41
N GLU A 286 6.58 -10.49 -3.36
CA GLU A 286 7.26 -11.42 -4.27
C GLU A 286 7.86 -12.58 -3.48
N LEU A 287 7.41 -13.80 -3.74
CA LEU A 287 7.91 -14.99 -3.07
C LEU A 287 9.29 -15.37 -3.61
N GLU A 288 10.32 -15.23 -2.78
CA GLU A 288 11.70 -15.63 -3.12
C GLU A 288 12.03 -17.03 -2.60
N LYS A 289 11.66 -17.32 -1.35
CA LYS A 289 12.00 -18.59 -0.68
C LYS A 289 10.81 -19.10 0.11
N SER A 290 10.54 -20.40 0.00
CA SER A 290 9.64 -21.11 0.91
C SER A 290 10.05 -22.58 0.95
N ALA A 291 10.60 -23.02 2.08
CA ALA A 291 10.93 -24.43 2.27
C ALA A 291 9.69 -25.34 2.23
N GLU A 292 8.55 -24.86 2.73
CA GLU A 292 7.26 -25.58 2.72
C GLU A 292 6.79 -25.90 1.29
N LEU A 293 7.03 -24.97 0.36
CA LEU A 293 6.66 -25.11 -1.05
C LEU A 293 7.80 -25.65 -1.92
N GLY A 294 8.96 -25.98 -1.35
CA GLY A 294 10.15 -26.40 -2.09
C GLY A 294 10.76 -25.32 -2.98
N ILE A 295 10.43 -24.04 -2.74
CA ILE A 295 10.92 -22.89 -3.51
C ILE A 295 12.23 -22.43 -2.88
N ASN A 296 13.33 -22.74 -3.56
CA ASN A 296 14.68 -22.35 -3.14
C ASN A 296 15.31 -21.44 -4.20
N SER A 297 15.10 -20.12 -4.08
CA SER A 297 15.96 -19.17 -4.79
C SER A 297 17.24 -18.92 -3.98
N VAL A 298 18.32 -18.54 -4.67
CA VAL A 298 19.53 -18.04 -4.01
C VAL A 298 19.20 -16.66 -3.44
N SER A 299 18.73 -16.61 -2.20
CA SER A 299 18.42 -15.35 -1.52
C SER A 299 19.67 -14.76 -0.88
N PRO A 300 19.91 -13.44 -0.98
CA PRO A 300 21.03 -12.81 -0.30
C PRO A 300 20.92 -12.93 1.23
N PRO A 301 22.04 -12.83 1.96
CA PRO A 301 21.99 -12.83 3.41
C PRO A 301 21.10 -11.68 3.91
N THR A 302 20.25 -11.99 4.88
CA THR A 302 19.15 -11.12 5.30
C THR A 302 19.21 -10.93 6.81
N ILE A 303 19.08 -9.69 7.28
CA ILE A 303 18.90 -9.42 8.70
C ILE A 303 17.47 -9.83 9.07
N VAL A 304 17.33 -10.85 9.90
CA VAL A 304 16.05 -11.36 10.39
C VAL A 304 15.70 -10.62 11.66
N LYS A 305 14.58 -9.90 11.66
CA LYS A 305 13.99 -9.29 12.86
C LYS A 305 12.78 -10.12 13.26
N GLN A 306 12.79 -10.69 14.46
CA GLN A 306 11.67 -11.45 15.00
C GLN A 306 10.79 -10.53 15.83
N TYR A 307 9.48 -10.68 15.66
CA TYR A 307 8.46 -9.91 16.37
C TYR A 307 7.55 -10.86 17.14
N ASP A 308 7.08 -10.43 18.30
CA ASP A 308 6.05 -11.15 19.05
C ASP A 308 4.64 -10.89 18.51
N GLY A 309 3.63 -11.49 19.13
CA GLY A 309 2.22 -11.32 18.77
C GLY A 309 1.65 -9.91 19.00
N THR A 310 2.42 -9.00 19.62
CA THR A 310 2.08 -7.59 19.81
C THR A 310 2.78 -6.67 18.80
N GLY A 311 3.64 -7.23 17.95
CA GLY A 311 4.41 -6.48 16.96
C GLY A 311 5.68 -5.84 17.53
N VAL A 312 6.09 -6.21 18.74
CA VAL A 312 7.33 -5.76 19.36
C VAL A 312 8.48 -6.67 18.92
N MET A 313 9.61 -6.07 18.54
CA MET A 313 10.80 -6.81 18.12
C MET A 313 11.45 -7.49 19.33
N VAL A 314 11.59 -8.81 19.26
CA VAL A 314 12.13 -9.64 20.35
C VAL A 314 13.53 -10.18 20.08
N ALA A 315 13.92 -10.30 18.81
CA ALA A 315 15.26 -10.77 18.44
C ALA A 315 15.69 -10.23 17.07
N GLN A 316 17.00 -10.20 16.85
CA GLN A 316 17.62 -9.88 15.57
C GLN A 316 18.77 -10.86 15.30
N SER A 317 18.78 -11.47 14.12
CA SER A 317 19.84 -12.37 13.65
C SER A 317 20.17 -12.08 12.18
N ILE A 318 21.19 -12.75 11.65
CA ILE A 318 21.58 -12.64 10.23
C ILE A 318 21.48 -14.04 9.63
N ASP A 319 20.60 -14.21 8.66
CA ASP A 319 20.41 -15.46 7.92
C ASP A 319 21.27 -15.47 6.65
N GLY A 320 21.85 -16.61 6.30
CA GLY A 320 22.69 -16.78 5.10
C GLY A 320 24.18 -16.46 5.28
N ILE A 321 24.64 -16.25 6.52
CA ILE A 321 26.07 -16.16 6.85
C ILE A 321 26.33 -17.14 7.99
N ASP A 322 27.11 -18.19 7.70
CA ASP A 322 27.66 -19.04 8.74
C ASP A 322 28.89 -18.33 9.32
N GLU A 323 28.71 -17.60 10.42
CA GLU A 323 29.78 -16.81 11.06
C GLU A 323 30.95 -17.72 11.49
N ASP A 324 30.68 -19.00 11.77
CA ASP A 324 31.71 -19.99 12.13
C ASP A 324 32.54 -20.44 10.91
N SER A 325 32.10 -20.12 9.70
CA SER A 325 32.80 -20.42 8.44
C SER A 325 33.69 -19.27 7.92
N LEU A 326 33.68 -18.12 8.60
CA LEU A 326 34.47 -16.94 8.24
C LEU A 326 35.80 -16.93 9.02
N ASP A 327 36.94 -16.85 8.32
CA ASP A 327 38.25 -16.81 8.97
C ASP A 327 38.58 -15.37 9.41
N PRO A 328 38.72 -15.09 10.73
CA PRO A 328 39.07 -13.75 11.21
C PRO A 328 40.44 -13.25 10.71
N ASN A 329 41.29 -14.15 10.18
CA ASN A 329 42.61 -13.83 9.66
C ASN A 329 42.63 -13.58 8.14
N ASP A 330 41.55 -13.88 7.41
CA ASP A 330 41.41 -13.46 6.02
C ASP A 330 40.91 -12.00 5.99
N PRO A 331 41.60 -11.07 5.31
CA PRO A 331 41.21 -9.67 5.25
C PRO A 331 39.82 -9.42 4.66
N ILE A 332 39.29 -10.32 3.84
CA ILE A 332 37.94 -10.22 3.27
C ILE A 332 36.90 -10.66 4.30
N ASP A 333 37.12 -11.82 4.94
CA ASP A 333 36.20 -12.34 5.96
C ASP A 333 36.22 -11.46 7.22
N ALA A 334 37.37 -10.89 7.60
CA ALA A 334 37.48 -9.89 8.67
C ALA A 334 36.70 -8.61 8.36
N ALA A 335 36.71 -8.15 7.11
CA ALA A 335 35.91 -6.99 6.68
C ALA A 335 34.40 -7.30 6.67
N ILE A 336 34.02 -8.54 6.33
CA ILE A 336 32.64 -9.02 6.43
C ILE A 336 32.21 -9.05 7.90
N LEU A 337 33.00 -9.66 8.80
CA LEU A 337 32.73 -9.72 10.24
C LEU A 337 32.62 -8.32 10.88
N ASP A 338 33.53 -7.40 10.52
CA ASP A 338 33.48 -6.01 10.99
C ASP A 338 32.19 -5.32 10.51
N ARG A 339 31.81 -5.50 9.24
CA ARG A 339 30.56 -4.95 8.70
C ARG A 339 29.32 -5.54 9.36
N LEU A 340 29.31 -6.83 9.67
CA LEU A 340 28.20 -7.49 10.38
C LEU A 340 28.06 -6.98 11.82
N SER A 341 29.19 -6.74 12.50
CA SER A 341 29.20 -6.16 13.85
C SER A 341 28.65 -4.73 13.89
N GLN A 342 28.95 -3.92 12.87
CA GLN A 342 28.42 -2.57 12.70
C GLN A 342 26.91 -2.56 12.43
N LEU A 343 26.40 -3.54 11.68
CA LEU A 343 24.97 -3.69 11.39
C LEU A 343 24.15 -4.20 12.58
N ARG A 344 24.77 -4.90 13.54
CA ARG A 344 24.15 -5.31 14.81
C ARG A 344 24.06 -4.18 15.84
N SER A 345 24.85 -3.12 15.69
CA SER A 345 24.87 -1.98 16.62
C SER A 345 23.81 -0.92 16.23
N PRO A 346 23.04 -0.38 17.19
CA PRO A 346 21.96 0.59 16.92
C PRO A 346 22.44 1.92 16.31
N GLU A 347 23.75 2.19 16.28
CA GLU A 347 24.34 3.40 15.68
C GLU A 347 24.54 3.30 14.14
N GLY A 348 24.56 2.10 13.56
CA GLY A 348 24.80 1.88 12.13
C GLY A 348 23.72 2.45 11.20
N ALA A 349 22.53 2.73 11.71
CA ALA A 349 21.43 3.32 10.95
C ALA A 349 21.67 4.80 10.56
N LYS A 350 22.59 5.50 11.23
CA LYS A 350 22.88 6.92 10.95
C LYS A 350 24.09 7.15 10.03
N ALA A 351 24.96 6.15 9.85
CA ALA A 351 26.22 6.32 9.12
C ALA A 351 26.12 6.12 7.60
N SER A 352 25.05 5.48 7.09
CA SER A 352 24.88 5.22 5.66
C SER A 352 24.40 6.43 4.83
N THR A 353 24.04 7.55 5.46
CA THR A 353 23.54 8.75 4.75
C THR A 353 24.65 9.76 4.41
N THR A 354 25.88 9.59 4.92
CA THR A 354 26.90 10.66 4.87
C THR A 354 27.99 10.49 3.80
N LEU A 355 27.99 9.41 3.00
CA LEU A 355 29.05 9.14 2.00
C LEU A 355 28.62 9.31 0.52
N MET A 356 27.66 10.20 0.24
CA MET A 356 27.42 10.68 -1.13
C MET A 356 27.13 12.19 -1.14
N GLN A 357 28.09 13.02 -0.72
CA GLN A 357 28.09 14.44 -1.08
C GLN A 357 29.48 15.06 -0.89
N THR A 358 30.36 14.85 -1.86
CA THR A 358 31.49 15.75 -2.11
C THR A 358 31.59 15.96 -3.61
N ALA A 359 31.02 17.08 -4.07
CA ALA A 359 31.40 17.72 -5.33
C ALA A 359 31.86 19.16 -5.00
N PRO A 360 32.83 19.73 -5.74
CA PRO A 360 33.60 20.88 -5.29
C PRO A 360 32.84 22.20 -5.45
N GLN A 361 32.98 23.07 -4.45
CA GLN A 361 32.59 24.48 -4.49
C GLN A 361 33.42 25.26 -5.52
N ALA A 362 32.75 26.10 -6.33
CA ALA A 362 33.35 27.24 -7.00
C ALA A 362 32.53 28.51 -6.68
N ALA A 363 33.29 29.58 -6.46
CA ALA A 363 33.00 30.89 -5.88
C ALA A 363 31.71 31.65 -6.30
N SER A 364 31.24 32.43 -5.34
CA SER A 364 30.23 33.50 -5.43
C SER A 364 30.66 34.67 -6.31
N GLU A 365 29.67 35.37 -6.90
CA GLU A 365 29.72 36.84 -7.09
C GLU A 365 28.30 37.44 -7.23
N THR A 366 27.94 38.24 -6.21
CA THR A 366 27.12 39.47 -6.15
C THR A 366 26.00 39.78 -7.18
N ALA A 367 24.81 40.09 -6.63
CA ALA A 367 23.69 40.80 -7.26
C ALA A 367 24.00 42.31 -7.47
N PRO A 368 23.22 43.09 -8.27
CA PRO A 368 21.96 43.66 -7.74
C PRO A 368 20.79 43.91 -8.74
N SER A 369 19.61 43.99 -8.12
CA SER A 369 18.30 44.62 -8.45
C SER A 369 18.16 45.61 -9.62
N ALA A 370 17.03 45.53 -10.37
CA ALA A 370 16.16 46.69 -10.68
C ALA A 370 14.80 46.28 -11.31
N HIS A 371 13.80 47.13 -11.03
CA HIS A 371 12.41 47.18 -11.52
C HIS A 371 12.19 47.02 -13.04
N ALA A 372 10.97 46.61 -13.46
CA ALA A 372 9.93 47.52 -13.97
C ALA A 372 8.76 46.82 -14.74
N THR A 373 7.54 47.14 -14.30
CA THR A 373 6.27 47.39 -15.05
C THR A 373 5.61 46.36 -16.00
N ARG A 374 4.33 46.10 -15.65
CA ARG A 374 3.16 45.71 -16.46
C ARG A 374 2.77 46.82 -17.47
N PRO A 375 2.05 46.53 -18.58
CA PRO A 375 0.57 46.60 -18.59
C PRO A 375 -0.10 45.49 -19.47
N GLU A 376 -1.23 44.85 -19.10
CA GLU A 376 -2.64 45.15 -19.53
C GLU A 376 -2.76 45.79 -20.93
N THR A 377 -3.54 45.31 -21.93
CA THR A 377 -4.99 44.98 -22.03
C THR A 377 -5.26 44.58 -23.53
N PRO A 378 -6.49 44.42 -24.09
CA PRO A 378 -7.61 43.47 -23.87
C PRO A 378 -8.16 42.78 -25.16
N ALA A 379 -9.17 41.92 -24.96
CA ALA A 379 -10.36 41.62 -25.79
C ALA A 379 -10.20 40.94 -27.18
N GLU A 380 -10.90 39.82 -27.42
CA GLU A 380 -12.25 39.76 -28.03
C GLU A 380 -12.65 38.29 -28.35
N GLN A 381 -13.86 37.90 -27.97
CA GLN A 381 -14.61 36.77 -28.56
C GLN A 381 -15.33 37.28 -29.83
N PRO A 382 -15.67 36.45 -30.84
CA PRO A 382 -16.92 35.68 -30.77
C PRO A 382 -16.90 34.28 -31.43
N ALA A 383 -17.94 33.53 -31.08
CA ALA A 383 -18.29 32.17 -31.47
C ALA A 383 -18.65 32.01 -32.96
N ILE A 384 -18.39 30.81 -33.52
CA ILE A 384 -19.14 30.22 -34.65
C ILE A 384 -19.23 28.69 -34.46
N MET A 385 -20.47 28.18 -34.54
CA MET A 385 -20.87 26.79 -34.72
C MET A 385 -20.32 26.19 -36.02
N THR A 386 -19.99 24.90 -36.04
CA THR A 386 -20.46 23.96 -37.09
C THR A 386 -20.12 22.52 -36.70
N ASP A 387 -21.14 21.66 -36.71
CA ASP A 387 -21.05 20.21 -36.86
C ASP A 387 -20.26 19.85 -38.13
N VAL A 388 -19.31 18.91 -38.03
CA VAL A 388 -19.01 17.95 -39.10
C VAL A 388 -18.54 16.64 -38.47
N ASP A 389 -19.33 15.60 -38.74
CA ASP A 389 -19.04 14.19 -38.60
C ASP A 389 -17.98 13.79 -39.64
N GLU A 390 -16.81 13.32 -39.21
CA GLU A 390 -15.84 12.65 -40.08
C GLU A 390 -14.90 11.75 -39.27
N THR A 391 -15.16 10.44 -39.29
CA THR A 391 -14.15 9.40 -39.04
C THR A 391 -13.05 9.45 -40.10
N PRO A 392 -11.76 9.43 -39.70
CA PRO A 392 -10.70 8.88 -40.54
C PRO A 392 -10.17 7.56 -39.97
N LYS A 393 -10.08 6.60 -40.88
CA LYS A 393 -9.30 5.37 -40.76
C LYS A 393 -7.82 5.69 -40.56
N GLY A 394 -7.20 4.91 -39.67
CA GLY A 394 -5.88 4.30 -39.87
C GLY A 394 -4.70 5.20 -40.18
N GLU A 395 -3.96 5.57 -39.14
CA GLU A 395 -2.52 5.81 -39.24
C GLU A 395 -1.79 4.76 -38.38
N GLU A 396 -0.91 4.00 -39.04
CA GLU A 396 0.10 3.16 -38.42
C GLU A 396 1.02 4.03 -37.55
N VAL A 397 0.93 3.90 -36.24
CA VAL A 397 1.91 4.45 -35.32
C VAL A 397 3.02 3.41 -35.14
N GLU A 398 4.22 3.75 -35.63
CA GLU A 398 5.46 3.04 -35.37
C GLU A 398 5.60 2.67 -33.87
N PRO A 399 6.13 1.49 -33.54
CA PRO A 399 6.38 1.13 -32.15
C PRO A 399 7.42 2.08 -31.55
N LEU A 400 6.95 2.91 -30.62
CA LEU A 400 7.77 3.71 -29.72
C LEU A 400 8.84 2.81 -29.09
N ARG A 401 10.09 3.11 -29.44
CA ARG A 401 11.29 2.48 -28.87
C ARG A 401 11.28 2.65 -27.35
N PRO A 402 11.55 1.60 -26.56
CA PRO A 402 11.64 1.71 -25.12
C PRO A 402 12.93 2.44 -24.76
N PHE A 403 12.83 3.74 -24.45
CA PHE A 403 13.94 4.48 -23.86
C PHE A 403 14.07 4.14 -22.37
N GLY A 404 15.27 3.67 -21.99
CA GLY A 404 15.86 3.93 -20.67
C GLY A 404 15.43 3.01 -19.54
N ARG A 405 15.57 1.68 -19.68
CA ARG A 405 15.76 0.85 -18.49
C ARG A 405 17.07 1.28 -17.82
N ALA A 406 17.00 1.89 -16.64
CA ALA A 406 18.10 1.82 -15.69
C ALA A 406 18.37 0.33 -15.48
N ARG A 407 19.57 -0.14 -15.86
CA ARG A 407 19.99 -1.51 -15.58
C ARG A 407 19.84 -1.73 -14.08
N PRO A 408 19.21 -2.83 -13.63
CA PRO A 408 19.38 -3.26 -12.25
C PRO A 408 20.89 -3.37 -12.03
N SER A 409 21.41 -2.73 -10.98
CA SER A 409 22.77 -3.05 -10.55
C SER A 409 22.76 -4.54 -10.24
N GLU A 410 23.43 -5.33 -11.07
CA GLU A 410 23.63 -6.77 -10.86
C GLU A 410 24.46 -6.89 -9.58
N ARG A 411 23.78 -7.12 -8.46
CA ARG A 411 24.42 -7.24 -7.15
C ARG A 411 24.86 -8.68 -6.99
N MET A 412 26.15 -8.86 -7.21
CA MET A 412 26.86 -10.14 -7.17
C MET A 412 26.74 -10.84 -5.82
N SER A 413 26.71 -12.17 -5.86
CA SER A 413 26.74 -13.04 -4.69
C SER A 413 28.08 -12.95 -3.92
N ILE A 414 28.10 -13.38 -2.65
CA ILE A 414 29.35 -13.44 -1.86
C ILE A 414 30.37 -14.40 -2.51
N GLU A 415 29.92 -15.50 -3.10
CA GLU A 415 30.76 -16.37 -3.93
C GLU A 415 31.37 -15.64 -5.14
N GLU A 416 30.61 -14.77 -5.83
CA GLU A 416 31.15 -13.96 -6.93
C GLU A 416 32.15 -12.90 -6.45
N LEU A 417 31.90 -12.27 -5.30
CA LEU A 417 32.85 -11.36 -4.68
C LEU A 417 34.14 -12.07 -4.26
N ARG A 418 34.06 -13.30 -3.72
CA ARG A 418 35.22 -14.16 -3.46
C ARG A 418 35.97 -14.50 -4.74
N ARG A 419 35.26 -14.84 -5.81
CA ARG A 419 35.86 -15.19 -7.11
C ARG A 419 36.57 -14.01 -7.76
N ILE A 420 35.98 -12.82 -7.69
CA ILE A 420 36.58 -11.57 -8.20
C ILE A 420 37.80 -11.17 -7.34
N GLY A 421 37.70 -11.28 -6.01
CA GLY A 421 38.81 -11.04 -5.10
C GLY A 421 40.01 -11.96 -5.35
N GLN A 422 39.75 -13.26 -5.58
CA GLN A 422 40.80 -14.23 -5.93
C GLN A 422 41.44 -13.96 -7.29
N MET A 423 40.67 -13.52 -8.30
CA MET A 423 41.21 -13.12 -9.60
C MET A 423 42.14 -11.90 -9.50
N HIS A 424 41.86 -10.96 -8.59
CA HIS A 424 42.69 -9.78 -8.37
C HIS A 424 43.93 -10.04 -7.48
N GLN A 425 43.95 -11.09 -6.66
CA GLN A 425 45.14 -11.47 -5.87
C GLN A 425 46.25 -12.13 -6.69
N THR A 426 45.95 -12.75 -7.85
CA THR A 426 46.98 -13.36 -8.71
C THR A 426 47.83 -12.38 -9.52
N ALA A 427 47.59 -11.07 -9.43
CA ALA A 427 48.36 -10.04 -10.12
C ALA A 427 49.27 -9.24 -9.17
N SER A 428 50.11 -9.91 -8.37
CA SER A 428 51.23 -9.26 -7.70
C SER A 428 52.56 -9.63 -8.39
N LEU A 429 53.12 -8.63 -9.08
CA LEU A 429 54.46 -8.67 -9.69
C LEU A 429 55.56 -8.76 -8.60
N PRO A 430 56.74 -9.33 -8.91
CA PRO A 430 57.77 -9.61 -7.91
C PRO A 430 58.44 -8.34 -7.38
N VAL A 431 58.62 -8.31 -6.06
CA VAL A 431 59.25 -7.24 -5.28
C VAL A 431 60.74 -7.11 -5.63
N LYS A 432 61.15 -5.93 -6.12
CA LYS A 432 62.57 -5.51 -6.19
C LYS A 432 63.06 -5.10 -4.80
N ALA A 433 64.16 -5.68 -4.36
CA ALA A 433 64.84 -5.39 -3.09
C ALA A 433 65.39 -3.94 -3.01
N PRO A 434 65.48 -3.33 -1.81
CA PRO A 434 65.99 -1.98 -1.64
C PRO A 434 67.50 -1.99 -1.38
N ASN A 435 68.28 -1.46 -2.33
CA ASN A 435 69.69 -1.12 -2.14
C ASN A 435 69.92 0.33 -2.58
N PHE A 436 69.78 1.29 -1.65
CA PHE A 436 70.19 2.68 -1.95
C PHE A 436 70.72 3.50 -0.76
N LEU A 437 70.66 3.02 0.49
CA LEU A 437 71.10 3.82 1.66
C LEU A 437 72.25 3.23 2.49
N GLN A 438 73.08 2.34 1.93
CA GLN A 438 74.30 1.81 2.61
C GLN A 438 75.64 2.27 2.01
N LYS A 439 75.66 3.29 1.14
CA LYS A 439 76.91 3.79 0.52
C LYS A 439 77.38 5.19 0.95
N LEU A 440 76.87 5.74 2.05
CA LEU A 440 77.28 7.08 2.54
C LEU A 440 77.80 7.16 3.98
N ALA A 441 77.99 6.04 4.67
CA ALA A 441 78.63 6.01 5.99
C ALA A 441 79.78 4.99 6.01
N GLY A 442 80.99 5.42 5.64
CA GLY A 442 82.16 4.55 5.72
C GLY A 442 83.35 5.03 4.90
N ARG A 443 83.80 6.27 5.08
CA ARG A 443 85.12 6.72 4.61
C ARG A 443 85.57 8.01 5.29
N PHE A 444 85.88 7.96 6.58
CA PHE A 444 86.83 8.88 7.22
C PHE A 444 87.27 8.30 8.57
N LYS A 445 88.46 7.70 8.59
CA LYS A 445 89.47 7.66 9.68
C LYS A 445 90.32 6.40 9.59
N SER A 446 91.52 6.53 9.01
CA SER A 446 92.76 5.86 9.49
C SER A 446 93.97 6.27 8.64
N GLY A 447 95.01 6.78 9.30
CA GLY A 447 96.36 7.06 8.78
C GLY A 447 96.71 8.54 8.87
N GLN A 448 97.68 9.02 9.63
CA GLN A 448 98.90 8.39 10.14
C GLN A 448 99.49 9.20 11.32
N SER A 449 100.34 8.51 12.10
CA SER A 449 101.52 9.00 12.82
C SER A 449 101.37 9.92 14.04
#